data_AF-A0A1B1BBC5-F1
#
_entry.id   AF-A0A1B1BBC5-F1
#
_cell.length_a   1.000
_cell.length_b   1.000
_cell.length_c   1.000
_cell.angle_alpha   90.00
_cell.angle_beta   90.00
_cell.angle_gamma   90.00
#
_symmetry.space_group_name_H-M   'P 1'
#
loop_
_entity.id
_entity.type
_entity.pdbx_description
1 polymer ?
#
loop_
_entity_poly.entity_id
_entity_poly.type
_entity_poly.pdbx_seq_one_letter_code
_entity_poly.pdbx_strand_id
1 'polypeptide(L)' 'MEDDFRGFDIARRGYDRAQVDTYLARLTTDPASGAPPVFDIVRRGYDRAQVDARVEQLRNRGR' A
#
# COMPACT_ATOMS: atom_id res chain seq x y z
N MET A 1 -15.15 6.54 -15.21
CA MET A 1 -15.14 5.28 -14.45
C MET A 1 -13.69 4.94 -14.21
N GLU A 2 -13.40 4.42 -13.02
CA GLU A 2 -12.09 3.94 -12.54
C GLU A 2 -11.15 5.05 -12.04
N ASP A 3 -10.96 5.04 -10.72
CA ASP A 3 -9.92 5.70 -9.93
C ASP A 3 -8.60 5.68 -10.75
N ASP A 4 -8.06 6.83 -11.16
CA ASP A 4 -6.76 6.96 -11.88
C ASP A 4 -5.61 6.65 -10.90
N PHE A 5 -5.69 5.52 -10.21
CA PHE A 5 -4.61 4.99 -9.43
C PHE A 5 -3.63 4.35 -10.41
N ARG A 6 -2.75 5.17 -10.99
CA ARG A 6 -1.67 4.74 -11.91
C ARG A 6 -0.57 3.92 -11.22
N GLY A 7 -0.78 3.50 -9.97
CA GLY A 7 0.23 2.91 -9.11
C GLY A 7 0.90 3.95 -8.22
N PHE A 8 1.67 3.47 -7.23
CA PHE A 8 2.47 4.35 -6.39
C PHE A 8 3.71 4.84 -7.15
N ASP A 9 4.20 6.04 -6.81
CA ASP A 9 5.43 6.57 -7.37
C ASP A 9 6.64 5.71 -6.97
N ILE A 10 7.63 5.61 -7.86
CA ILE A 10 8.82 4.80 -7.63
C ILE A 10 9.91 5.67 -7.03
N ALA A 11 10.09 5.56 -5.72
CA ALA A 11 11.16 6.24 -5.01
C ALA A 11 12.49 5.47 -5.11
N ARG A 12 13.61 6.20 -5.06
CA ARG A 12 14.96 5.60 -5.02
C ARG A 12 15.15 4.69 -3.78
N ARG A 13 14.37 4.91 -2.73
CA ARG A 13 14.17 4.05 -1.55
C ARG A 13 12.68 4.03 -1.22
N GLY A 14 12.04 2.92 -1.50
CA GLY A 14 10.61 2.75 -1.30
C GLY A 14 10.27 1.34 -0.85
N TYR A 15 9.02 1.10 -0.50
CA TYR A 15 8.54 -0.21 -0.12
C TYR A 15 8.54 -1.20 -1.28
N ASP A 16 8.82 -2.46 -0.98
CA ASP A 16 8.78 -3.52 -1.97
C ASP A 16 7.39 -3.64 -2.58
N ARG A 17 7.36 -3.65 -3.93
CA ARG A 17 6.11 -3.61 -4.69
C ARG A 17 5.29 -4.87 -4.49
N ALA A 18 5.93 -6.03 -4.38
CA ALA A 18 5.25 -7.30 -4.18
C ALA A 18 4.65 -7.40 -2.77
N GLN A 19 5.37 -6.89 -1.75
CA GLN A 19 4.82 -6.83 -0.39
C GLN A 19 3.62 -5.89 -0.27
N VAL A 20 3.70 -4.71 -0.88
CA VAL A 20 2.58 -3.74 -0.90
C VAL A 20 1.38 -4.33 -1.62
N ASP A 21 1.57 -4.91 -2.80
CA ASP A 21 0.48 -5.53 -3.57
C ASP A 21 -0.19 -6.67 -2.79
N THR A 22 0.61 -7.56 -2.19
CA THR A 22 0.10 -8.65 -1.33
C THR A 22 -0.69 -8.11 -0.15
N TYR A 23 -0.21 -7.03 0.48
CA TYR A 23 -0.90 -6.42 1.62
C TYR A 23 -2.21 -5.74 1.21
N LEU A 24 -2.24 -5.01 0.09
CA LEU A 24 -3.45 -4.40 -0.45
C LEU A 24 -4.48 -5.46 -0.85
N ALA A 25 -4.04 -6.57 -1.46
CA ALA A 25 -4.89 -7.72 -1.78
C ALA A 25 -5.51 -8.36 -0.53
N ARG A 26 -4.79 -8.35 0.61
CA ARG A 26 -5.36 -8.77 1.89
C ARG A 26 -6.30 -7.73 2.49
N LEU A 27 -5.95 -6.45 2.46
CA LEU A 27 -6.79 -5.36 2.95
C LEU A 27 -8.14 -5.27 2.23
N THR A 28 -8.18 -5.57 0.93
CA THR A 28 -9.45 -5.61 0.18
C THR A 28 -10.33 -6.79 0.58
N THR A 29 -9.76 -7.89 1.08
CA THR A 29 -10.53 -9.07 1.50
C THR A 29 -10.91 -9.00 2.98
N ASP A 30 -10.03 -8.44 3.81
CA ASP A 30 -10.20 -8.32 5.26
C ASP A 30 -9.62 -6.97 5.73
N PRO A 31 -10.41 -5.88 5.70
CA PRO A 31 -9.96 -4.56 6.11
C PRO A 31 -9.71 -4.46 7.63
N ALA A 32 -10.18 -5.46 8.39
CA ALA A 32 -10.00 -5.57 9.83
C ALA A 32 -8.65 -6.20 10.22
N SER A 33 -7.94 -6.87 9.30
CA SER A 33 -6.63 -7.46 9.59
C SER A 33 -5.61 -6.38 9.92
N GLY A 34 -5.22 -6.37 11.19
CA GLY A 34 -4.52 -5.31 11.87
C GLY A 34 -3.10 -5.03 11.38
N ALA A 35 -2.66 -3.82 11.75
CA ALA A 35 -1.33 -3.18 11.67
C ALA A 35 -0.59 -3.28 10.31
N PRO A 36 -0.06 -2.16 9.79
CA PRO A 36 0.75 -2.19 8.57
C PRO A 36 1.99 -3.07 8.82
N PRO A 37 2.24 -4.10 7.99
CA PRO A 37 3.47 -4.86 8.06
C PRO A 37 4.64 -3.92 7.78
N VAL A 38 5.80 -4.21 8.38
CA VAL A 38 7.03 -3.50 8.03
C VAL A 38 7.42 -3.95 6.63
N PHE A 39 7.03 -3.17 5.62
CA PHE A 39 7.43 -3.43 4.25
C PHE A 39 8.95 -3.26 4.10
N ASP A 40 9.59 -4.15 3.35
CA ASP A 40 11.02 -4.04 3.09
C ASP A 40 11.32 -2.83 2.19
N ILE A 41 12.43 -2.13 2.45
CA ILE A 41 12.81 -0.94 1.70
C ILE A 41 13.83 -1.32 0.63
N VAL A 42 13.36 -1.36 -0.61
CA VAL A 42 14.17 -1.67 -1.78
C VAL A 42 14.53 -0.41 -2.56
N ARG A 43 15.60 -0.50 -3.38
CA ARG A 43 15.87 0.54 -4.38
C ARG A 43 14.84 0.42 -5.49
N ARG A 44 14.20 1.53 -5.87
CA ARG A 44 13.06 1.56 -6.81
C ARG A 44 11.84 0.79 -6.30
N GLY A 45 11.49 1.03 -5.04
CA GLY A 45 10.23 0.59 -4.45
C GLY A 45 9.16 1.68 -4.53
N TYR A 46 7.94 1.36 -4.08
CA TYR A 46 6.84 2.32 -3.97
C TYR A 46 7.09 3.36 -2.89
N ASP A 47 6.65 4.60 -3.13
CA ASP A 47 6.79 5.66 -2.16
C ASP A 47 6.05 5.33 -0.86
N ARG A 48 6.75 5.45 0.26
CA ARG A 48 6.26 5.04 1.58
C ARG A 48 5.07 5.87 2.03
N ALA A 49 5.07 7.17 1.73
CA ALA A 49 3.99 8.07 2.11
C ALA A 49 2.71 7.77 1.31
N GLN A 50 2.84 7.46 0.01
CA GLN A 50 1.67 7.08 -0.78
C GLN A 50 1.08 5.73 -0.37
N VAL A 51 1.92 4.74 -0.04
CA VAL A 51 1.47 3.44 0.47
C VAL A 51 0.72 3.63 1.79
N ASP A 52 1.30 4.37 2.72
CA ASP A 52 0.70 4.62 4.04
C ASP A 52 -0.66 5.33 3.91
N ALA A 53 -0.73 6.39 3.10
CA ALA A 53 -1.99 7.10 2.82
C ALA A 53 -3.06 6.19 2.18
N ARG A 54 -2.67 5.28 1.29
CA ARG A 54 -3.61 4.34 0.66
C ARG A 54 -4.10 3.29 1.65
N VAL A 55 -3.22 2.80 2.53
CA VAL A 55 -3.55 1.88 3.61
C VAL A 55 -4.51 2.54 4.60
N GLU A 56 -4.23 3.76 5.04
CA GLU A 56 -5.13 4.52 5.91
C GLU A 56 -6.51 4.76 5.28
N GLN A 57 -6.55 5.13 3.99
CA GLN A 57 -7.82 5.29 3.24
C GLN A 57 -8.64 3.99 3.22
N LEU A 58 -8.02 2.86 2.91
CA LEU A 58 -8.68 1.55 2.87
C LEU A 58 -9.22 1.14 4.24
N ARG A 59 -8.44 1.38 5.30
CA ARG A 59 -8.84 1.10 6.69
C ARG A 59 -9.99 2.01 7.16
N ASN A 60 -9.97 3.28 6.78
CA ASN A 60 -11.06 4.21 7.09
C ASN A 60 -12.37 3.88 6.34
N ARG A 61 -12.27 3.28 5.14
CA ARG A 61 -13.45 2.93 4.33
C ARG A 61 -14.19 1.69 4.82
N GLY A 62 -13.56 0.86 5.65
CA GLY A 62 -14.14 -0.35 6.25
C GLY A 62 -14.80 -0.17 7.62
N ARG A 63 -14.94 1.08 8.11
CA ARG A 63 -15.59 1.42 9.39
C ARG A 63 -17.00 1.95 9.16
#